data_AF-A0A843CHW7-F1
#
_entry.id   AF-A0A843CHW7-F1
#
_cell.length_a   1.000
_cell.length_b   1.000
_cell.length_c   1.000
_cell.angle_alpha   90.00
_cell.angle_beta   90.00
_cell.angle_gamma   90.00
#
_symmetry.space_group_name_H-M   'P 1'
#
loop_
_entity.id
_entity.type
_entity.pdbx_description
1 polymer ?
#
loop_
_entity_poly.entity_id
_entity_poly.type
_entity_poly.pdbx_seq_one_letter_code
_entity_poly.pdbx_strand_id
1 'polypeptide(L)' 'KQLSIAGVRYFTFSSFYSLCTRCHKVDSGPRARCENCGFEHLTTLTKLGGNIVPLDMLSDARKRDLDHIIPYDFS' A
#
# COMPACT_ATOMS: atom_id res chain seq x y z
N LYS A 1 5.42 19.98 -8.30
CA LYS A 1 5.95 20.86 -9.37
C LYS A 1 7.48 20.90 -9.46
N GLN A 2 8.26 20.50 -8.45
CA GLN A 2 9.74 20.55 -8.49
C GLN A 2 10.43 19.44 -9.31
N LEU A 3 9.88 18.23 -9.36
CA LEU A 3 10.54 17.06 -9.98
C LEU A 3 10.65 17.13 -11.51
N SER A 4 9.67 17.76 -12.19
CA SER A 4 9.68 17.95 -13.64
C SER A 4 10.76 18.94 -14.10
N ILE A 5 11.10 19.92 -13.25
CA ILE A 5 12.16 20.91 -13.52
C ILE A 5 13.55 20.25 -13.42
N ALA A 6 13.68 19.21 -12.57
CA ALA A 6 14.92 18.45 -12.40
C ALA A 6 15.20 17.41 -13.51
N GLY A 7 14.39 17.37 -14.58
CA GLY A 7 14.58 16.44 -15.70
C GLY A 7 14.23 14.98 -15.40
N VAL A 8 13.54 14.71 -14.28
CA VAL A 8 13.08 13.36 -13.93
C VAL A 8 12.00 12.94 -14.92
N ARG A 9 12.31 11.95 -15.77
CA ARG A 9 11.41 11.45 -16.82
C ARG A 9 10.30 10.56 -16.28
N TYR A 10 10.59 9.80 -15.22
CA TYR A 10 9.64 8.87 -14.60
C TYR A 10 9.86 8.86 -13.08
N PHE A 11 8.80 9.08 -12.32
CA PHE A 11 8.78 8.91 -10.87
C PHE A 11 7.41 8.40 -10.44
N THR A 12 7.37 7.61 -9.37
CA THR A 12 6.12 7.19 -8.74
C THR A 12 6.27 7.28 -7.23
N PHE A 13 5.25 7.79 -6.56
CA PHE A 13 5.19 7.75 -5.11
C PHE A 13 4.84 6.32 -4.69
N SER A 14 5.61 5.75 -3.77
CA SER A 14 5.24 4.52 -3.10
C SER A 14 4.08 4.83 -2.16
N SER A 15 2.97 4.12 -2.34
CA SER A 15 1.83 4.18 -1.44
C SER A 15 1.33 2.77 -1.20
N PHE A 16 0.81 2.55 0.00
CA PHE A 16 0.14 1.30 0.33
C PHE A 16 -1.29 1.33 -0.17
N TYR A 17 -1.80 0.17 -0.49
CA TYR A 17 -3.19 -0.03 -0.83
C TYR A 17 -3.72 -1.22 -0.05
N SER A 18 -5.02 -1.24 0.21
CA SER A 18 -5.69 -2.35 0.85
C SER A 18 -6.65 -2.96 -0.15
N LEU A 19 -6.42 -4.22 -0.50
CA LEU A 19 -7.29 -5.01 -1.37
C LEU A 19 -8.22 -5.88 -0.51
N CYS A 20 -9.52 -5.72 -0.70
CA CYS A 20 -10.48 -6.63 -0.12
C CYS A 20 -10.52 -7.94 -0.89
N THR A 21 -10.21 -9.05 -0.23
CA THR A 21 -10.27 -10.39 -0.84
C THR A 21 -11.71 -10.85 -1.13
N ARG A 22 -12.70 -10.25 -0.47
CA ARG A 22 -14.13 -10.58 -0.64
C ARG A 22 -14.79 -9.85 -1.80
N CYS A 23 -14.59 -8.53 -1.91
CA CYS A 23 -15.27 -7.70 -2.91
C CYS A 23 -14.32 -7.08 -3.94
N HIS A 24 -13.03 -7.40 -3.86
CA HIS A 24 -11.97 -6.92 -4.76
C HIS A 24 -11.83 -5.40 -4.87
N LYS A 25 -12.43 -4.65 -3.93
CA LYS A 25 -12.22 -3.20 -3.83
C LYS A 25 -10.80 -2.92 -3.35
N VAL A 26 -10.16 -1.95 -4.01
CA VAL A 26 -8.85 -1.43 -3.62
C VAL A 26 -9.06 -0.05 -3.01
N ASP A 27 -8.66 0.09 -1.76
CA ASP A 27 -8.65 1.37 -1.06
C ASP A 27 -7.21 1.88 -0.95
N SER A 28 -7.02 3.20 -1.04
CA SER A 28 -5.71 3.82 -0.85
C SER A 28 -5.35 3.88 0.63
N GLY A 29 -4.13 3.47 0.98
CA GLY A 29 -3.62 3.40 2.34
C GLY A 29 -3.87 2.07 3.04
N PRO A 30 -3.22 1.84 4.19
CA PRO A 30 -3.51 0.70 5.05
C PRO A 30 -4.88 0.88 5.70
N ARG A 31 -5.71 -0.16 5.66
CA ARG A 31 -7.03 -0.22 6.27
C ARG A 31 -7.15 -1.51 7.07
N ALA A 32 -7.85 -1.45 8.21
CA ALA A 32 -8.19 -2.63 9.00
C ALA A 32 -9.49 -3.30 8.53
N ARG A 33 -10.38 -2.55 7.86
CA ARG A 33 -11.66 -3.06 7.33
C ARG A 33 -11.97 -2.45 5.97
N CYS A 34 -12.59 -3.25 5.10
CA CYS A 34 -13.05 -2.78 3.80
C CYS A 34 -14.21 -1.80 3.99
N GLU A 35 -14.10 -0.60 3.42
CA GLU A 35 -15.16 0.42 3.50
C GLU A 35 -16.47 -0.01 2.82
N ASN A 36 -16.39 -0.92 1.85
CA ASN A 36 -17.57 -1.33 1.08
C ASN A 36 -18.36 -2.47 1.72
N CYS A 37 -17.68 -3.43 2.37
CA CYS A 37 -18.33 -4.64 2.87
C CYS A 37 -18.01 -5.00 4.32
N GLY A 38 -17.23 -4.15 5.01
CA GLY A 38 -16.83 -4.35 6.41
C GLY A 38 -15.86 -5.51 6.66
N PHE A 39 -15.41 -6.20 5.61
CA PHE A 39 -14.52 -7.36 5.75
C PHE A 39 -13.14 -6.94 6.29
N GLU A 40 -12.64 -7.68 7.29
CA GLU A 40 -11.43 -7.30 8.04
C GLU A 40 -10.13 -7.84 7.41
N HIS A 41 -10.20 -8.98 6.71
CA HIS A 41 -9.01 -9.59 6.10
C HIS A 41 -8.70 -8.96 4.74
N LEU A 42 -8.04 -7.80 4.79
CA LEU A 42 -7.53 -7.07 3.64
C LEU A 42 -6.10 -7.52 3.32
N THR A 43 -5.77 -7.66 2.04
CA THR A 43 -4.39 -7.84 1.58
C THR A 43 -3.76 -6.48 1.36
N THR A 44 -2.64 -6.21 2.03
CA THR A 44 -1.87 -4.99 1.77
C THR A 44 -1.08 -5.13 0.47
N LEU A 45 -1.23 -4.16 -0.43
CA LEU A 45 -0.48 -4.05 -1.66
C LEU A 45 0.50 -2.87 -1.59
N THR A 46 1.60 -3.00 -2.31
CA THR A 46 2.64 -1.99 -2.41
C THR A 46 3.10 -1.83 -3.86
N LYS A 47 3.71 -0.68 -4.18
CA LYS A 47 4.36 -0.48 -5.47
C LYS A 47 5.82 -0.90 -5.40
N LEU A 48 6.20 -1.84 -6.25
CA LEU A 48 7.58 -2.28 -6.46
C LEU A 48 7.93 -2.18 -7.94
N GLY A 49 8.91 -1.33 -8.28
CA GLY A 49 9.39 -1.20 -9.67
C GLY A 49 8.31 -0.78 -10.67
N GLY A 50 7.31 -0.01 -10.24
CA GLY A 50 6.17 0.41 -11.07
C GLY A 50 4.97 -0.55 -11.08
N ASN A 51 5.12 -1.77 -10.55
CA ASN A 51 4.06 -2.76 -10.44
C ASN A 51 3.42 -2.74 -9.05
N ILE A 52 2.13 -3.04 -8.97
CA ILE A 52 1.43 -3.25 -7.69
C ILE A 52 1.52 -4.73 -7.34
N VAL A 53 2.11 -5.04 -6.19
CA VAL A 53 2.33 -6.41 -5.71
C VAL A 53 1.85 -6.55 -4.26
N PRO A 54 1.46 -7.77 -3.82
CA PRO A 54 1.22 -8.05 -2.41
C PRO A 54 2.45 -7.74 -1.56
N LEU A 55 2.22 -7.21 -0.36
CA LEU A 55 3.30 -6.90 0.57
C LEU A 55 4.17 -8.12 0.88
N ASP A 56 3.58 -9.31 0.90
CA ASP A 56 4.27 -10.57 1.14
C ASP A 56 5.38 -10.88 0.13
N MET A 57 5.30 -10.32 -1.08
CA MET A 57 6.34 -10.45 -2.11
C MET A 57 7.57 -9.56 -1.84
N LEU A 58 7.52 -8.64 -0.88
CA LEU A 58 8.70 -7.90 -0.45
C LEU A 58 9.63 -8.80 0.37
N SER A 59 10.94 -8.53 0.28
CA SER A 59 11.91 -9.07 1.22
C SER A 59 11.59 -8.63 2.66
N ASP A 60 11.85 -9.48 3.65
CA ASP A 60 11.54 -9.19 5.06
C ASP A 60 12.17 -7.89 5.59
N ALA A 61 13.35 -7.50 5.08
CA ALA A 61 13.96 -6.21 5.40
C ALA A 61 13.05 -5.02 5.08
N ARG A 62 12.39 -5.05 3.92
CA ARG A 62 11.45 -4.00 3.48
C ARG A 62 10.09 -4.08 4.17
N LYS A 63 9.71 -5.26 4.66
CA LYS A 63 8.49 -5.43 5.48
C LYS A 63 8.65 -4.78 6.86
N ARG A 64 9.81 -4.91 7.50
CA ARG A 64 10.09 -4.28 8.80
C ARG A 64 10.05 -2.76 8.76
N ASP A 65 10.59 -2.15 7.70
CA ASP A 65 10.47 -0.70 7.49
C ASP A 65 9.01 -0.24 7.38
N LEU A 66 8.09 -1.15 7.02
CA LEU A 66 6.66 -0.88 6.89
C LEU A 66 5.87 -0.93 8.19
N ASP A 67 6.21 -1.84 9.10
CA ASP A 67 5.52 -1.99 10.39
C ASP A 67 5.54 -0.69 11.20
N HIS A 68 6.53 0.17 10.93
CA HIS A 68 6.66 1.49 11.54
C HIS A 68 5.71 2.55 10.95
N ILE A 69 5.10 2.29 9.79
CA ILE A 69 4.29 3.25 9.02
C ILE A 69 2.79 3.02 9.24
N ILE A 70 2.38 1.80 9.61
CA ILE A 70 0.97 1.48 9.83
C ILE A 70 0.57 1.99 11.23
N PRO A 71 -0.29 3.03 11.33
CA PRO A 71 -0.86 3.38 12.62
C PRO A 71 -1.85 2.28 13.00
N TYR A 72 -1.50 1.47 14.00
CA TYR A 72 -2.47 0.61 14.67
C TYR A 72 -3.41 1.52 15.45
N ASP A 73 -4.67 1.60 15.01
CA ASP A 73 -5.73 2.24 15.77
C ASP A 73 -6.17 1.27 16.87
N PHE A 74 -5.82 1.57 18.12
CA PHE A 74 -6.17 0.76 19.30
C PHE A 74 -7.51 1.21 19.94
N SER A 75 -8.36 1.90 19.19
CA SER A 75 -9.68 2.35 19.67
C SER A 75 -10.72 1.25 19.73
#